data_AF-A0A2A2HX66-F1
#
_entry.id   AF-A0A2A2HX66-F1
#
_cell.length_a   1.000
_cell.length_b   1.000
_cell.length_c   1.000
_cell.angle_alpha   90.00
_cell.angle_beta   90.00
_cell.angle_gamma   90.00
#
_symmetry.space_group_name_H-M   'P 1'
#
loop_
_entity.id
_entity.type
_entity.pdbx_description
1 polymer ?
#
loop_
_entity_poly.entity_id
_entity_poly.type
_entity_poly.pdbx_seq_one_letter_code
_entity_poly.pdbx_strand_id
1 'polypeptide(L)'
;MPFPVSSNYGGEKITTLTISEDSGSEDLETLAIAVHSVIGLPTTIRSLKRKGLRLEKGQILDRDYTGPVLEEVLKTNKVVHKVPTEGVYRGKHVVVAPIHSKDGKIIAALGVVDILATIDLQSVFQEYTSVLEEVEGAKK
;
A
#
# COMPACT_ATOMS: atom_id res chain seq x y z
N MET A 1 -14.83 -29.94 -14.12
CA MET A 1 -13.89 -30.01 -15.26
C MET A 1 -12.58 -29.39 -14.80
N PRO A 2 -11.46 -30.12 -14.77
CA PRO A 2 -10.16 -29.53 -14.45
C PRO A 2 -9.68 -28.73 -15.67
N PHE A 3 -9.12 -27.55 -15.45
CA PHE A 3 -8.41 -26.82 -16.48
C PHE A 3 -7.05 -27.50 -16.72
N PRO A 4 -6.74 -28.01 -17.92
CA PRO A 4 -5.38 -28.34 -18.28
C PRO A 4 -4.80 -27.15 -19.04
N VAL A 5 -3.73 -26.52 -18.53
CA VAL A 5 -2.84 -25.74 -19.39
C VAL A 5 -1.41 -25.99 -18.94
N SER A 6 -0.85 -27.10 -19.44
CA SER A 6 0.57 -27.20 -19.69
C SER A 6 0.72 -27.20 -21.21
N SER A 7 0.87 -26.00 -21.79
CA SER A 7 1.19 -25.86 -23.20
C SER A 7 2.60 -25.28 -23.30
N ASN A 8 3.58 -26.16 -23.50
CA ASN A 8 4.93 -25.77 -23.86
C ASN A 8 4.95 -25.48 -25.36
N TYR A 9 4.97 -24.20 -25.73
CA TYR A 9 5.34 -23.73 -27.05
C TYR A 9 6.40 -22.64 -26.90
N GLY A 10 7.62 -22.93 -27.36
CA GLY A 10 8.66 -21.96 -27.68
C GLY A 10 9.19 -21.07 -26.54
N GLY A 11 10.29 -21.49 -25.90
CA GLY A 11 11.44 -20.62 -25.56
C GLY A 11 11.27 -19.32 -24.75
N GLU A 12 10.08 -18.93 -24.30
CA GLU A 12 9.89 -17.75 -23.45
C GLU A 12 9.68 -18.20 -22.00
N LYS A 13 10.54 -17.71 -21.09
CA LYS A 13 10.29 -17.83 -19.65
C LYS A 13 9.04 -17.02 -19.31
N ILE A 14 7.89 -17.69 -19.25
CA ILE A 14 6.66 -17.10 -18.73
C ILE A 14 6.90 -16.78 -17.25
N THR A 15 7.10 -15.50 -16.93
CA THR A 15 7.25 -15.03 -15.56
C THR A 15 5.86 -14.68 -15.04
N THR A 16 5.39 -15.42 -14.04
CA THR A 16 4.06 -15.23 -13.46
C THR A 16 4.19 -14.87 -11.98
N LEU A 17 3.46 -13.86 -11.54
CA LEU A 17 3.29 -13.54 -10.12
C LEU A 17 1.98 -14.17 -9.63
N THR A 18 2.05 -15.02 -8.61
CA THR A 18 0.87 -15.65 -7.99
C THR A 18 0.76 -15.22 -6.55
N ILE A 19 -0.40 -14.70 -6.17
CA ILE A 19 -0.71 -14.30 -4.79
C ILE A 19 -1.93 -15.11 -4.34
N SER A 20 -1.86 -15.63 -3.12
CA SER A 20 -2.94 -16.38 -2.48
C SER A 20 -3.17 -15.88 -1.06
N GLU A 21 -4.21 -16.39 -0.42
CA GLU A 21 -4.47 -16.15 1.00
C GLU A 21 -3.35 -16.62 1.94
N ASP A 22 -2.46 -17.49 1.48
CA ASP A 22 -1.33 -18.03 2.24
C ASP A 22 0.04 -17.53 1.73
N SER A 23 0.05 -16.49 0.89
CA SER A 23 1.29 -15.92 0.38
C SER A 23 2.12 -15.27 1.48
N GLY A 24 3.43 -15.53 1.46
CA GLY A 24 4.41 -15.00 2.40
C GLY A 24 4.86 -13.59 2.04
N SER A 25 5.83 -13.06 2.82
CA SER A 25 6.40 -11.74 2.56
C SER A 25 7.10 -11.68 1.20
N GLU A 26 7.71 -12.79 0.80
CA GLU A 26 8.53 -12.94 -0.41
C GLU A 26 7.68 -12.86 -1.68
N ASP A 27 6.48 -13.45 -1.63
CA ASP A 27 5.52 -13.42 -2.74
C ASP A 27 4.91 -12.02 -2.93
N LEU A 28 4.72 -11.29 -1.83
CA LEU A 28 4.05 -9.99 -1.80
C LEU A 28 5.01 -8.82 -2.06
N GLU A 29 6.31 -9.05 -1.92
CA GLU A 29 7.39 -8.06 -2.04
C GLU A 29 7.38 -7.32 -3.37
N THR A 30 7.27 -8.04 -4.48
CA THR A 30 7.27 -7.43 -5.81
C THR A 30 6.15 -6.41 -5.96
N LEU A 31 4.96 -6.73 -5.44
CA LEU A 31 3.79 -5.84 -5.48
C LEU A 31 3.98 -4.64 -4.53
N ALA A 32 4.48 -4.87 -3.32
CA ALA A 32 4.73 -3.80 -2.35
C ALA A 32 5.76 -2.79 -2.87
N ILE A 33 6.86 -3.27 -3.48
CA ILE A 33 7.88 -2.43 -4.10
C ILE A 33 7.25 -1.61 -5.23
N ALA A 34 6.51 -2.23 -6.13
CA ALA A 34 5.88 -1.52 -7.25
C ALA A 34 4.95 -0.38 -6.76
N VAL A 35 4.08 -0.67 -5.79
CA VAL A 35 3.18 0.33 -5.20
C VAL A 35 3.96 1.44 -4.50
N HIS A 36 4.98 1.09 -3.72
CA HIS A 36 5.85 2.07 -3.07
C HIS A 36 6.57 2.96 -4.07
N SER A 37 7.09 2.41 -5.17
CA SER A 37 7.77 3.18 -6.21
C SER A 37 6.85 4.17 -6.91
N VAL A 38 5.56 3.84 -7.06
CA VAL A 38 4.56 4.74 -7.66
C VAL A 38 4.15 5.85 -6.69
N ILE A 39 3.93 5.52 -5.41
CA ILE A 39 3.33 6.45 -4.44
C ILE A 39 4.39 7.23 -3.64
N GLY A 40 5.56 6.64 -3.41
CA GLY A 40 6.65 7.20 -2.60
C GLY A 40 6.39 7.19 -1.09
N LEU A 41 5.28 6.60 -0.62
CA LEU A 41 4.87 6.59 0.78
C LEU A 41 5.10 5.21 1.42
N PRO A 42 5.21 5.12 2.76
CA PRO A 42 5.26 3.86 3.48
C PRO A 42 4.17 2.89 3.04
N THR A 43 4.56 1.69 2.61
CA THR A 43 3.66 0.68 2.05
C THR A 43 3.73 -0.58 2.90
N THR A 44 2.58 -1.18 3.14
CA THR A 44 2.44 -2.44 3.86
C THR A 44 1.51 -3.36 3.11
N ILE A 45 1.76 -4.66 3.18
CA ILE A 45 0.91 -5.66 2.56
C ILE A 45 0.93 -6.91 3.42
N ARG A 46 -0.18 -7.64 3.49
CA ARG A 46 -0.22 -9.00 4.05
C ARG A 46 -1.28 -9.85 3.38
N SER A 47 -1.10 -11.15 3.40
CA SER A 47 -2.12 -12.10 3.00
C SER A 47 -3.11 -12.33 4.15
N LEU A 48 -4.22 -13.02 3.84
CA LEU A 48 -5.27 -13.31 4.80
C LEU A 48 -4.76 -14.22 5.94
N LYS A 49 -3.96 -15.25 5.62
CA LYS A 49 -3.51 -16.29 6.56
C LYS A 49 -2.10 -16.06 7.10
N ARG A 50 -1.23 -15.35 6.37
CA ARG A 50 0.13 -15.07 6.82
C ARG A 50 0.36 -13.58 7.06
N LYS A 51 1.33 -13.29 7.93
CA LYS A 51 1.86 -11.94 8.06
C LYS A 51 2.60 -11.58 6.78
N GLY A 52 2.68 -10.28 6.52
CA GLY A 52 3.35 -9.78 5.33
C GLY A 52 4.50 -8.87 5.70
N LEU A 53 4.61 -7.73 5.03
CA LEU A 53 5.78 -6.88 5.18
C LEU A 53 5.45 -5.40 5.32
N ARG A 54 6.43 -4.68 5.85
CA ARG A 54 6.48 -3.23 5.93
C ARG A 54 7.65 -2.72 5.11
N LEU A 55 7.36 -1.84 4.17
CA LEU A 55 8.34 -1.22 3.28
C LEU A 55 8.31 0.29 3.44
N GLU A 56 9.48 0.87 3.70
CA GLU A 56 9.66 2.31 3.87
C GLU A 56 10.98 2.72 3.19
N LYS A 57 10.97 3.87 2.51
CA LYS A 57 12.16 4.42 1.83
C LYS A 57 12.85 3.39 0.90
N GLY A 58 12.06 2.58 0.20
CA GLY A 58 12.55 1.52 -0.68
C GLY A 58 13.16 0.30 0.03
N GLN A 59 13.08 0.22 1.35
CA GLN A 59 13.66 -0.87 2.14
C GLN A 59 12.59 -1.63 2.91
N ILE A 60 12.73 -2.95 2.95
CA ILE A 60 11.88 -3.82 3.75
C ILE A 60 12.38 -3.77 5.19
N LEU A 61 11.58 -3.15 6.06
CA LEU A 61 11.92 -2.98 7.48
C LEU A 61 11.41 -4.13 8.35
N ASP A 62 10.37 -4.83 7.89
CA ASP A 62 9.75 -5.94 8.62
C ASP A 62 9.17 -6.94 7.61
N ARG A 63 9.48 -8.23 7.76
CA ARG A 63 8.97 -9.35 6.93
C ARG A 63 7.94 -10.22 7.65
N ASP A 64 7.61 -9.90 8.90
CA ASP A 64 6.59 -10.58 9.70
C ASP A 64 5.59 -9.53 10.24
N TYR A 65 5.22 -8.59 9.37
CA TYR A 65 4.40 -7.45 9.73
C TYR A 65 2.91 -7.79 9.75
N THR A 66 2.23 -7.32 10.79
CA THR A 66 0.77 -7.14 10.83
C THR A 66 0.43 -5.69 11.14
N GLY A 67 -0.81 -5.30 10.89
CA GLY A 67 -1.31 -4.00 11.30
C GLY A 67 -2.79 -4.06 11.61
N PRO A 68 -3.28 -3.29 12.59
CA PRO A 68 -4.68 -3.32 13.01
C PRO A 68 -5.64 -2.98 11.86
N VAL A 69 -5.22 -2.08 10.96
CA VAL A 69 -6.04 -1.68 9.79
C VAL A 69 -6.01 -2.73 8.68
N LEU A 70 -4.86 -3.40 8.46
CA LEU A 70 -4.79 -4.53 7.54
C LEU A 70 -5.73 -5.65 7.98
N GLU A 71 -5.72 -5.99 9.27
CA GLU A 71 -6.61 -7.00 9.83
C GLU A 71 -8.09 -6.60 9.75
N GLU A 72 -8.41 -5.33 9.99
CA GLU A 72 -9.77 -4.84 9.82
C GLU A 72 -10.26 -4.96 8.38
N VAL A 73 -9.43 -4.60 7.39
CA VAL A 73 -9.78 -4.74 5.98
C VAL A 73 -10.00 -6.21 5.61
N LEU A 74 -9.13 -7.10 6.10
CA LEU A 74 -9.28 -8.54 5.89
C LEU A 74 -10.58 -9.10 6.50
N LYS A 75 -11.04 -8.54 7.62
CA LYS A 75 -12.30 -8.94 8.29
C LYS A 75 -13.55 -8.34 7.64
N THR A 76 -13.49 -7.08 7.23
CA THR A 76 -14.66 -6.31 6.76
C THR A 76 -14.83 -6.34 5.25
N ASN A 77 -13.78 -6.71 4.51
CA ASN A 77 -13.73 -6.68 3.05
C ASN A 77 -14.10 -5.31 2.44
N LYS A 78 -13.67 -4.23 3.09
CA LYS A 78 -13.91 -2.84 2.66
C LYS A 78 -12.61 -2.07 2.64
N VAL A 79 -12.56 -1.02 1.81
CA VAL A 79 -11.48 -0.02 1.90
C VAL A 79 -11.68 0.77 3.20
N VAL A 80 -10.61 0.92 3.97
CA VAL A 80 -10.64 1.64 5.25
C VAL A 80 -9.66 2.81 5.21
N HIS A 81 -10.17 4.00 5.51
CA HIS A 81 -9.41 5.23 5.72
C HIS A 81 -9.53 5.61 7.19
N LYS A 82 -8.44 5.55 7.95
CA LYS A 82 -8.49 5.92 9.37
C LYS A 82 -7.15 6.28 9.96
N VAL A 83 -7.18 6.80 11.17
CA VAL A 83 -6.02 6.93 12.04
C VAL A 83 -6.00 5.74 13.01
N PRO A 84 -5.01 4.84 12.95
CA PRO A 84 -4.90 3.74 13.89
C PRO A 84 -4.65 4.27 15.31
N THR A 85 -5.30 3.64 16.29
CA THR A 85 -5.06 3.92 17.71
C THR A 85 -3.88 3.13 18.28
N GLU A 86 -3.38 2.13 17.54
CA GLU A 86 -2.31 1.22 17.94
C GLU A 86 -1.44 0.78 16.73
N GLY A 87 -0.36 0.06 17.00
CA GLY A 87 0.59 -0.42 15.99
C GLY A 87 1.60 0.65 15.53
N VAL A 88 2.44 0.27 14.57
CA VAL A 88 3.57 1.10 14.09
C VAL A 88 3.14 2.44 13.50
N TYR A 89 1.96 2.48 12.86
CA TYR A 89 1.40 3.70 12.27
C TYR A 89 0.34 4.38 13.15
N ARG A 90 0.37 4.14 14.47
CA ARG A 90 -0.49 4.84 15.42
C ARG A 90 -0.40 6.35 15.24
N GLY A 91 -1.56 7.02 15.19
CA GLY A 91 -1.65 8.48 15.04
C GLY A 91 -1.35 8.99 13.63
N LYS A 92 -1.09 8.13 12.65
CA LYS A 92 -0.87 8.50 11.25
C LYS A 92 -2.07 8.10 10.41
N HIS A 93 -2.48 8.92 9.45
CA HIS A 93 -3.53 8.55 8.51
C HIS A 93 -3.04 7.40 7.62
N VAL A 94 -3.88 6.38 7.45
CA VAL A 94 -3.60 5.26 6.56
C VAL A 94 -4.83 4.94 5.72
N VAL A 95 -4.56 4.43 4.53
CA VAL A 95 -5.56 3.89 3.61
C VAL A 95 -5.19 2.46 3.31
N VAL A 96 -6.17 1.56 3.48
CA VAL A 96 -5.96 0.14 3.26
C VAL A 96 -7.09 -0.42 2.40
N ALA A 97 -6.73 -1.17 1.36
CA ALA A 97 -7.65 -1.79 0.42
C ALA A 97 -7.49 -3.32 0.42
N PRO A 98 -8.60 -4.07 0.27
CA PRO A 98 -8.55 -5.52 0.10
C PRO A 98 -8.06 -5.87 -1.32
N ILE A 99 -7.33 -6.98 -1.41
CA ILE A 99 -6.96 -7.63 -2.68
C ILE A 99 -7.86 -8.84 -2.84
N HIS A 100 -8.52 -8.92 -3.99
CA HIS A 100 -9.41 -10.03 -4.34
C HIS A 100 -8.76 -11.00 -5.32
N SER A 101 -9.08 -12.27 -5.13
CA SER A 101 -8.93 -13.34 -6.11
C SER A 101 -9.88 -13.10 -7.30
N LYS A 102 -9.64 -13.80 -8.42
CA LYS A 102 -10.52 -13.77 -9.61
C LYS A 102 -11.96 -14.19 -9.31
N ASP A 103 -12.19 -14.97 -8.27
CA ASP A 103 -13.52 -15.39 -7.82
C ASP A 103 -14.16 -14.41 -6.81
N GLY A 104 -13.55 -13.24 -6.58
CA GLY A 104 -14.05 -12.21 -5.67
C GLY A 104 -13.75 -12.46 -4.19
N LYS A 105 -13.07 -13.56 -3.83
CA LYS A 105 -12.65 -13.79 -2.44
C LYS A 105 -11.51 -12.87 -2.04
N ILE A 106 -11.57 -12.36 -0.81
CA ILE A 106 -10.44 -11.62 -0.24
C ILE A 106 -9.26 -12.57 0.01
N ILE A 107 -8.07 -12.18 -0.45
CA ILE A 107 -6.84 -12.98 -0.30
C ILE A 107 -5.73 -12.21 0.41
N ALA A 108 -5.73 -10.89 0.33
CA ALA A 108 -4.71 -10.04 0.95
C ALA A 108 -5.26 -8.64 1.22
N ALA A 109 -4.48 -7.81 1.89
CA ALA A 109 -4.74 -6.39 2.07
C ALA A 109 -3.44 -5.59 1.85
N LEU A 110 -3.57 -4.44 1.19
CA LEU A 110 -2.50 -3.51 0.87
C LEU A 110 -2.83 -2.16 1.51
N GLY A 111 -1.87 -1.60 2.23
CA GLY A 111 -2.02 -0.34 2.96
C GLY A 111 -0.88 0.63 2.71
N VAL A 112 -1.22 1.91 2.62
CA VAL A 112 -0.26 3.00 2.54
C VAL A 112 -0.54 4.04 3.61
N VAL A 113 0.51 4.71 4.08
CA VAL A 113 0.34 5.93 4.89
C VAL A 113 -0.12 7.05 3.97
N ASP A 114 -1.18 7.74 4.35
CA ASP A 114 -1.75 8.87 3.61
C ASP A 114 -1.37 10.17 4.30
N ILE A 115 -0.34 10.82 3.78
CA ILE A 115 0.14 12.12 4.29
C ILE A 115 -0.74 13.26 3.73
N LEU A 116 -1.36 13.07 2.57
CA LEU A 116 -2.18 14.12 1.96
C LEU A 116 -3.45 14.40 2.77
N ALA A 117 -4.00 13.39 3.45
CA ALA A 117 -5.08 13.58 4.42
C ALA A 117 -4.71 14.49 5.61
N THR A 118 -3.41 14.69 5.88
CA THR A 118 -2.93 15.55 6.98
C THR A 118 -2.50 16.94 6.54
N ILE A 119 -2.32 17.19 5.24
CA ILE A 119 -1.91 18.49 4.73
C ILE A 119 -3.18 19.26 4.37
N ASP A 120 -3.41 20.37 5.07
CA ASP A 120 -4.35 21.38 4.59
C ASP A 120 -3.72 22.09 3.39
N LEU A 121 -3.98 21.54 2.21
CA LEU A 121 -3.48 22.07 0.95
C LEU A 121 -3.92 23.53 0.75
N GLN A 122 -5.07 23.95 1.27
CA GLN A 122 -5.51 25.34 1.15
C GLN A 122 -4.58 26.28 1.93
N SER A 123 -4.26 25.91 3.17
CA SER A 123 -3.32 26.67 4.01
C SER A 123 -1.92 26.75 3.37
N VAL A 124 -1.42 25.63 2.83
CA VAL A 124 -0.09 25.60 2.16
C VAL A 124 -0.06 26.53 0.94
N PHE A 125 -1.11 26.53 0.12
CA PHE A 125 -1.17 27.42 -1.04
C PHE A 125 -1.29 28.90 -0.62
N GLN A 126 -2.02 29.22 0.44
CA GLN A 126 -2.12 30.59 0.95
C GLN A 126 -0.78 31.12 1.47
N GLU A 127 -0.04 30.31 2.23
CA GLU A 127 1.32 30.68 2.67
C GLU A 127 2.23 30.94 1.47
N TYR A 128 2.19 30.07 0.45
CA TYR A 128 2.99 30.25 -0.76
C TYR A 128 2.66 31.56 -1.51
N THR A 129 1.37 31.91 -1.65
CA THR A 129 0.96 33.18 -2.25
C THR A 129 1.44 34.38 -1.43
N SER A 130 1.34 34.32 -0.10
CA SER A 130 1.79 35.41 0.78
C SER A 130 3.29 35.69 0.66
N VAL A 131 4.11 34.64 0.51
CA VAL A 131 5.55 34.77 0.28
C VAL A 131 5.81 35.46 -1.05
N LEU A 132 5.12 35.06 -2.13
CA LEU A 132 5.29 35.68 -3.45
C LEU A 132 4.95 37.17 -3.45
N GLU A 133 3.86 37.56 -2.78
CA GLU A 133 3.46 38.96 -2.63
C GLU A 133 4.50 39.78 -1.85
N GLU A 134 5.10 39.21 -0.81
CA GLU A 134 6.15 39.86 -0.03
C GLU A 134 7.44 40.08 -0.85
N VAL A 135 7.84 39.11 -1.69
CA VAL A 135 9.04 39.25 -2.55
C VAL A 135 8.80 40.26 -3.70
N GLU A 136 7.58 40.32 -4.23
CA GLU A 136 7.22 41.32 -5.24
C GLU A 136 7.10 42.73 -4.65
N GLY A 137 6.58 42.84 -3.43
CA GLY A 137 6.53 44.09 -2.66
C GLY A 137 7.92 44.63 -2.32
N ALA A 138 8.89 43.76 -2.01
CA ALA A 138 10.26 44.13 -1.70
C ALA A 138 11.12 44.57 -2.91
N LYS A 139 10.61 44.42 -4.15
CA LYS A 139 11.29 44.86 -5.38
C LYS A 139 10.84 46.26 -5.87
N LYS A 140 9.92 46.93 -5.17
CA LYS A 140 9.55 48.33 -5.40
C LYS A 140 10.27 49.27 -4.43
#